data_AF-A0A3B1AQX2-F1
#
_entry.id   AF-A0A3B1AQX2-F1
#
_cell.length_a   1.000
_cell.length_b   1.000
_cell.length_c   1.000
_cell.angle_alpha   90.00
_cell.angle_beta   90.00
_cell.angle_gamma   90.00
#
_symmetry.space_group_name_H-M   'P 1'
#
loop_
_entity.id
_entity.type
_entity.pdbx_description
1 polymer ?
#
loop_
_entity_poly.entity_id
_entity_poly.type
_entity_poly.pdbx_seq_one_letter_code
_entity_poly.pdbx_strand_id
1 'polypeptide(L)'
;MIEDRVVENEQKVPLLGDIPLLGALFRYKSVQKTKVNLMVFMRPTILRTKSDSLNLTRNKYNFIRDRQLDLLDEGVGLLSGEEHPTLPPEADYLYIPEPFDEEPSADKKAKDESGITENSQPEAGQ
;
A
#
# COMPACT_ATOMS: atom_id res chain seq x y z
N MET A 1 -4.87 -27.05 0.73
CA MET A 1 -5.78 -27.86 -0.10
C MET A 1 -5.00 -28.36 -1.30
N ILE A 2 -4.98 -29.68 -1.52
CA ILE A 2 -4.45 -30.28 -2.75
C ILE A 2 -5.62 -31.01 -3.39
N GLU A 3 -5.98 -30.63 -4.61
CA GLU A 3 -7.05 -31.26 -5.39
C GLU A 3 -6.49 -31.79 -6.70
N ASP A 4 -6.73 -33.07 -6.99
CA ASP A 4 -6.42 -33.71 -8.27
C ASP A 4 -7.73 -34.16 -8.93
N ARG A 5 -8.03 -33.61 -10.12
CA ARG A 5 -9.22 -33.92 -10.91
C ARG A 5 -8.83 -34.44 -12.29
N VAL A 6 -9.38 -35.58 -12.68
CA VAL A 6 -9.23 -36.16 -14.02
C VAL A 6 -10.60 -36.25 -14.67
N VAL A 7 -10.78 -35.63 -15.83
CA VAL A 7 -12.00 -35.68 -16.64
C VAL A 7 -11.66 -36.35 -17.97
N GLU A 8 -12.34 -37.44 -18.28
CA GLU A 8 -12.20 -38.18 -19.53
C GLU A 8 -13.51 -38.12 -20.32
N ASN A 9 -13.45 -37.62 -21.55
CA ASN A 9 -14.59 -37.51 -22.46
C ASN A 9 -14.26 -38.23 -23.76
N GLU A 10 -15.05 -39.22 -24.15
CA GLU A 10 -14.87 -40.01 -25.36
C GLU A 10 -16.13 -39.94 -26.23
N GLN A 11 -15.96 -39.56 -27.49
CA GLN A 11 -17.01 -39.53 -28.50
C GLN A 11 -16.54 -40.35 -29.70
N LYS A 12 -17.33 -41.33 -30.17
CA LYS A 12 -16.95 -42.18 -31.30
C LYS A 12 -18.13 -42.53 -32.18
N VAL A 13 -17.86 -42.76 -33.46
CA VAL A 13 -18.86 -43.27 -34.41
C VAL A 13 -19.08 -44.77 -34.16
N PRO A 14 -20.31 -45.26 -33.94
CA PRO A 14 -20.58 -46.69 -33.74
C PRO A 14 -20.17 -47.50 -34.99
N LEU A 15 -19.73 -48.75 -34.79
CA LEU A 15 -19.17 -49.67 -35.80
C LEU A 15 -17.74 -49.33 -36.28
N LEU A 16 -17.46 -48.09 -36.69
CA LEU A 16 -16.17 -47.69 -37.25
C LEU A 16 -15.11 -47.34 -36.18
N GLY A 17 -15.53 -46.89 -35.01
CA GLY A 17 -14.64 -46.49 -33.91
C GLY A 17 -13.94 -47.65 -33.19
N ASP A 18 -14.43 -48.88 -33.34
CA ASP A 18 -13.93 -50.07 -32.63
C ASP A 18 -12.95 -50.92 -33.45
N ILE A 19 -12.66 -50.52 -34.70
CA ILE A 19 -11.72 -51.23 -35.56
C ILE A 19 -10.30 -51.05 -35.00
N PRO A 20 -9.58 -52.13 -34.62
CA PRO A 20 -8.17 -52.02 -34.25
C PRO A 20 -7.39 -51.47 -35.45
N LEU A 21 -6.41 -50.58 -35.20
CA LEU A 21 -5.64 -49.82 -36.20
C LEU A 21 -6.35 -48.59 -36.80
N LEU A 22 -7.61 -48.69 -37.25
CA LEU A 22 -8.31 -47.58 -37.95
C LEU A 22 -9.29 -46.77 -37.08
N GLY A 23 -9.76 -47.32 -35.96
CA GLY A 23 -10.76 -46.69 -35.10
C GLY A 23 -10.30 -45.38 -34.44
N ALA A 24 -8.98 -45.12 -34.42
CA ALA A 24 -8.42 -43.87 -33.92
C ALA A 24 -8.82 -42.64 -34.75
N LEU A 25 -9.13 -42.79 -36.05
CA LEU A 25 -9.56 -41.69 -36.91
C LEU A 25 -11.04 -41.31 -36.70
N PHE A 26 -11.83 -42.21 -36.11
CA PHE A 26 -13.29 -42.07 -35.95
C PHE A 26 -13.72 -41.92 -34.49
N ARG A 27 -12.75 -41.66 -33.59
CA ARG A 27 -12.97 -41.39 -32.17
C ARG A 27 -12.26 -40.10 -31.76
N TYR A 28 -12.94 -39.29 -30.98
CA TYR A 28 -12.41 -38.12 -30.32
C TYR A 28 -12.35 -38.40 -28.82
N LYS A 29 -11.14 -38.39 -28.26
CA LYS A 29 -10.90 -38.59 -26.82
C LYS A 29 -10.25 -37.33 -26.27
N SER A 30 -10.87 -36.74 -25.25
CA SER A 30 -10.33 -35.61 -24.50
C SER A 30 -10.08 -36.02 -23.06
N VAL A 31 -8.84 -35.90 -22.60
CA VAL A 31 -8.45 -36.18 -21.21
C VAL A 31 -7.91 -34.89 -20.61
N GLN A 32 -8.61 -34.34 -19.62
CA GLN A 32 -8.20 -33.14 -18.89
C GLN A 32 -7.78 -33.52 -17.47
N LYS A 33 -6.56 -33.14 -17.08
CA LYS A 33 -6.04 -33.31 -15.72
C LYS A 33 -5.80 -31.95 -15.08
N THR A 34 -6.43 -31.68 -13.95
CA THR A 34 -6.30 -30.43 -13.20
C THR A 34 -5.74 -30.74 -11.81
N LYS A 35 -4.57 -30.18 -11.49
CA LYS A 35 -3.93 -30.26 -10.16
C LYS A 35 -3.91 -28.86 -9.54
N VAL A 36 -4.55 -28.69 -8.38
CA VAL A 36 -4.62 -27.44 -7.62
C VAL A 36 -3.84 -27.59 -6.32
N ASN A 37 -2.82 -26.76 -6.10
CA ASN A 37 -2.04 -26.73 -4.86
C ASN A 37 -2.21 -25.37 -4.16
N LEU A 38 -2.88 -25.37 -3.02
CA LEU A 38 -3.01 -24.20 -2.15
C LEU A 38 -2.40 -24.51 -0.78
N MET A 39 -1.38 -23.75 -0.41
CA MET A 39 -0.78 -23.78 0.93
C MET A 39 -1.01 -22.43 1.60
N VAL A 40 -1.52 -22.45 2.84
CA VAL A 40 -1.73 -21.24 3.64
C VAL A 40 -0.75 -21.29 4.82
N PHE A 41 0.18 -20.35 4.84
CA PHE A 41 1.16 -20.20 5.92
C PHE A 41 0.87 -18.96 6.74
N MET A 42 1.09 -19.03 8.05
CA MET A 42 1.03 -17.88 8.94
C MET A 42 2.34 -17.73 9.69
N ARG A 43 2.84 -16.50 9.79
CA ARG A 43 4.01 -16.15 10.60
C ARG A 43 3.58 -15.25 11.75
N PRO A 44 3.21 -15.79 12.92
CA PRO A 44 2.91 -14.97 14.09
C PRO A 44 4.19 -14.26 14.55
N THR A 45 4.07 -12.99 14.94
CA THR A 45 5.17 -12.21 15.54
C THR A 45 4.66 -11.60 16.85
N ILE A 46 5.33 -11.89 17.97
CA ILE A 46 4.96 -11.37 19.28
C ILE A 46 5.76 -10.08 19.53
N LEU A 47 5.06 -8.95 19.63
CA LEU A 47 5.65 -7.67 19.99
C LEU A 47 5.46 -7.44 21.49
N ARG A 48 6.55 -7.43 22.26
CA ARG A 48 6.49 -7.32 23.73
C ARG A 48 6.74 -5.91 24.22
N THR A 49 7.62 -5.18 23.53
CA THR A 49 8.05 -3.85 23.93
C THR A 49 7.82 -2.82 22.82
N LYS A 50 7.81 -1.53 23.18
CA LYS A 50 7.72 -0.44 22.20
C LYS A 50 8.92 -0.43 21.25
N SER A 51 10.11 -0.83 21.71
CA SER A 51 11.28 -0.98 20.85
C SER A 51 11.10 -2.08 19.80
N ASP A 52 10.46 -3.19 20.15
CA ASP A 52 10.21 -4.29 19.19
C ASP A 52 9.26 -3.85 18.07
N SER A 53 8.20 -3.12 18.42
CA SER A 53 7.25 -2.60 17.42
C SER A 53 7.87 -1.52 16.54
N LEU A 54 8.70 -0.64 17.11
CA LEU A 54 9.44 0.37 16.36
C LEU A 54 10.44 -0.26 15.40
N ASN A 55 11.23 -1.24 15.84
CA ASN A 55 12.20 -1.93 14.98
C ASN A 55 11.51 -2.67 13.82
N LEU A 56 10.41 -3.37 14.08
CA LEU A 56 9.65 -4.06 13.04
C LEU A 56 9.08 -3.07 12.01
N THR A 57 8.51 -1.97 12.50
CA THR A 57 7.90 -0.94 11.65
C THR A 57 8.97 -0.21 10.82
N ARG A 58 10.09 0.18 11.45
CA ARG A 58 11.24 0.83 10.80
C ARG A 58 11.75 0.04 9.59
N ASN A 59 11.96 -1.26 9.77
CA ASN A 59 12.48 -2.11 8.69
C ASN A 59 11.52 -2.16 7.48
N LYS A 60 10.21 -2.26 7.75
CA LYS A 60 9.18 -2.27 6.68
C LYS A 60 9.03 -0.91 6.03
N TYR A 61 9.10 0.15 6.83
CA TYR A 61 9.01 1.53 6.38
C TYR A 61 10.13 1.86 5.39
N ASN A 62 11.38 1.61 5.80
CA ASN A 62 12.56 1.84 4.96
C ASN A 62 12.48 1.02 3.67
N PHE A 63 12.05 -0.25 3.74
CA PHE A 63 11.87 -1.08 2.55
C PHE A 63 10.91 -0.46 1.52
N ILE A 64 9.76 0.06 1.95
CA ILE A 64 8.80 0.69 1.01
C ILE A 64 9.35 2.01 0.48
N ARG A 65 9.98 2.79 1.34
CA ARG A 65 10.57 4.08 0.97
C ARG A 65 11.67 3.92 -0.09
N ASP A 66 12.60 2.98 0.13
CA ASP A 66 13.68 2.70 -0.81
C ASP A 66 13.10 2.28 -2.17
N ARG A 67 12.04 1.47 -2.19
CA ARG A 67 11.33 1.11 -3.43
C ARG A 67 10.68 2.29 -4.13
N GLN A 68 10.16 3.26 -3.40
CA GLN A 68 9.61 4.48 -4.00
C GLN A 68 10.72 5.34 -4.60
N LEU A 69 11.87 5.42 -3.94
CA LEU A 69 13.05 6.13 -4.47
C LEU A 69 13.62 5.45 -5.72
N ASP A 70 13.68 4.11 -5.74
CA ASP A 70 14.11 3.35 -6.92
C ASP A 70 13.19 3.61 -8.12
N LEU A 71 11.87 3.62 -7.91
CA LEU A 71 10.88 3.90 -8.96
C LEU A 71 10.94 5.35 -9.47
N LEU A 72 11.32 6.28 -8.61
CA LEU A 72 11.57 7.67 -9.00
C LEU A 72 12.79 7.80 -9.90
N ASP A 73 13.88 7.11 -9.56
CA ASP A 73 15.13 7.12 -10.33
C ASP A 73 14.93 6.47 -11.71
N GLU A 74 14.15 5.39 -11.79
CA GLU A 74 13.83 4.72 -13.05
C GLU A 74 12.90 5.55 -13.96
N GLY A 75 12.10 6.45 -13.39
CA GLY A 75 11.25 7.40 -14.09
C GLY A 75 10.02 6.76 -14.76
N VAL A 76 8.81 7.18 -14.40
CA VAL A 76 7.60 6.75 -15.10
C VAL A 76 7.50 7.46 -16.46
N GLY A 77 7.72 6.72 -17.55
CA GLY A 77 7.89 7.26 -18.90
C GLY A 77 6.72 8.04 -19.53
N LEU A 78 5.61 8.24 -18.80
CA LEU A 78 4.45 9.04 -19.25
C LEU A 78 4.16 10.26 -18.36
N LEU A 79 4.72 10.35 -17.15
CA LEU A 79 4.52 11.44 -16.19
C LEU A 79 5.89 11.97 -15.70
N SER A 80 6.77 12.27 -16.65
CA SER A 80 8.11 12.78 -16.36
C SER A 80 8.02 14.21 -15.83
N GLY A 81 8.04 14.38 -14.50
CA GLY A 81 8.10 15.68 -13.85
C GLY A 81 7.03 15.97 -12.79
N GLU A 82 6.15 15.01 -12.49
CA GLU A 82 5.24 15.13 -11.34
C GLU A 82 5.96 14.66 -10.06
N GLU A 83 5.85 15.45 -8.98
CA GLU A 83 6.33 15.04 -7.66
C GLU A 83 5.48 13.87 -7.16
N HIS A 84 6.02 12.66 -7.25
CA HIS A 84 5.34 11.50 -6.71
C HIS A 84 5.42 11.49 -5.18
N PRO A 85 4.32 11.20 -4.47
CA PRO A 85 4.32 11.19 -3.02
C PRO A 85 5.24 10.07 -2.50
N THR A 86 6.40 10.43 -1.99
CA THR A 86 7.29 9.51 -1.28
C THR A 86 7.04 9.56 0.21
N LEU A 87 7.24 8.41 0.84
CA LEU A 87 7.34 8.32 2.29
C LEU A 87 8.48 9.22 2.81
N PRO A 88 8.22 10.10 3.79
CA PRO A 88 9.24 10.98 4.34
C PRO A 88 10.34 10.19 5.11
N PRO A 89 11.43 10.83 5.53
CA PRO A 89 12.35 10.24 6.49
C PRO A 89 11.68 9.81 7.80
N GLU A 90 12.12 8.70 8.38
CA GLU A 90 11.63 8.25 9.69
C GLU A 90 11.87 9.31 10.78
N ALA A 91 12.97 10.06 10.67
CA ALA A 91 13.31 11.15 11.59
C ALA A 91 12.18 12.20 11.69
N ASP A 92 11.45 12.44 10.61
CA ASP A 92 10.42 13.47 10.53
C ASP A 92 9.16 13.11 11.33
N TYR A 93 8.90 11.82 11.57
CA TYR A 93 7.78 11.37 12.42
C TYR A 93 8.07 11.42 13.92
N LEU A 94 9.34 11.47 14.30
CA LEU A 94 9.74 11.65 15.71
C LEU A 94 9.67 13.13 16.12
N TYR A 95 9.52 14.02 15.13
CA TYR A 95 9.23 15.42 15.35
C TYR A 95 7.71 15.63 15.35
N ILE A 96 7.20 16.11 16.49
CA ILE A 96 5.82 16.62 16.55
C ILE A 96 5.91 18.03 15.97
N PRO A 97 5.26 18.33 14.83
CA PRO A 97 5.21 19.69 14.31
C PRO A 97 4.58 20.58 15.38
N GLU A 98 5.02 21.84 15.44
CA GLU A 98 4.37 22.81 16.30
C GLU A 98 2.86 22.76 16.05
N PRO A 99 2.03 22.78 17.12
CA PRO A 99 0.60 22.81 16.95
C PRO A 99 0.29 23.92 15.97
N PHE A 100 -0.54 23.63 14.96
CA PHE A 100 -0.99 24.66 14.04
C PHE A 100 -1.46 25.82 14.88
N ASP A 101 -0.84 27.00 14.70
CA ASP A 101 -1.38 28.22 15.28
C ASP A 101 -2.82 28.27 14.80
N GLU A 102 -3.76 28.09 15.73
CA GLU A 102 -5.16 28.37 15.45
C GLU A 102 -5.17 29.83 15.01
N GLU A 103 -5.29 30.06 13.70
CA GLU A 103 -5.55 31.36 13.10
C GLU A 103 -6.47 32.12 14.08
N PRO A 104 -6.02 33.27 14.62
CA PRO A 104 -6.62 33.83 15.81
C PRO A 104 -8.11 33.98 15.58
N SER A 105 -8.89 33.18 16.32
CA SER A 105 -10.35 33.22 16.26
C SER A 105 -10.79 34.67 16.40
N ALA A 106 -11.32 35.20 15.31
CA ALA A 106 -11.81 36.56 15.21
C ALA A 106 -13.11 36.69 16.00
N ASP A 107 -13.02 36.69 17.34
CA ASP A 107 -14.09 37.16 18.22
C ASP A 107 -13.62 37.30 19.68
N LYS A 108 -12.74 38.28 19.92
CA LYS A 108 -12.64 38.98 21.22
C LYS A 108 -12.48 40.48 21.00
N LYS A 109 -13.43 41.09 20.29
CA LYS A 109 -13.67 42.54 20.26
C LYS A 109 -15.06 42.83 20.81
N ALA A 110 -15.26 42.69 22.12
CA ALA A 110 -16.33 43.37 22.85
C ALA A 110 -16.16 43.16 24.37
N LYS A 111 -16.16 44.28 25.11
CA LYS A 111 -16.00 44.44 26.58
C LYS A 111 -14.56 44.27 27.07
N ASP A 112 -13.91 45.25 27.66
CA ASP A 112 -14.43 46.27 28.57
C ASP A 112 -13.55 47.52 28.46
N GLU A 113 -14.16 48.66 28.12
CA GLU A 113 -13.57 49.98 28.23
C GLU A 113 -13.83 50.47 29.65
N SER A 114 -12.81 50.57 30.51
CA SER A 114 -12.76 51.63 31.52
C SER A 114 -11.39 51.76 32.19
N GLY A 115 -10.80 52.94 32.04
CA GLY A 115 -10.12 53.59 33.16
C GLY A 115 -8.63 53.92 33.01
N ILE A 116 -8.36 55.18 32.61
CA ILE A 116 -7.43 56.19 33.18
C ILE A 116 -5.99 55.73 33.55
N THR A 117 -4.86 56.32 33.13
CA THR A 117 -4.38 57.72 33.04
C THR A 117 -3.15 57.74 32.11
N GLU A 118 -3.06 58.61 31.09
CA GLU A 118 -2.36 59.90 31.14
C GLU A 118 -0.89 59.82 31.59
N ASN A 119 0.08 59.93 30.66
CA ASN A 119 0.94 61.12 30.52
C ASN A 119 1.97 61.02 29.37
N SER A 120 2.04 62.11 28.60
CA SER A 120 3.12 62.73 27.79
C SER A 120 4.18 61.92 26.99
N GLN A 121 4.15 62.18 25.68
CA GLN A 121 5.25 62.27 24.71
C GLN A 121 6.20 63.47 24.99
N PRO A 122 7.29 63.76 24.22
CA PRO A 122 7.82 63.09 23.01
C PRO A 122 9.39 63.05 22.91
N GLU A 123 9.88 62.67 21.70
CA GLU A 123 11.20 63.00 21.10
C GLU A 123 12.41 62.12 21.48
N ALA A 124 13.46 61.93 20.67
CA ALA A 124 13.72 61.94 19.22
C ALA A 124 15.18 61.43 19.09
N GLY A 125 15.49 60.77 17.97
CA GLY A 125 16.82 60.63 17.35
C GLY A 125 18.09 60.52 18.21
N GLN A 126 18.70 59.33 18.18
CA GLN A 126 20.00 59.05 17.54
C GLN A 126 20.30 57.55 17.61
#